data_AF-A0A954H7Z1-F1
#
_entry.id   AF-A0A954H7Z1-F1
#
_cell.length_a   1.000
_cell.length_b   1.000
_cell.length_c   1.000
_cell.angle_alpha   90.00
_cell.angle_beta   90.00
_cell.angle_gamma   90.00
#
_symmetry.space_group_name_H-M   'P 1'
#
loop_
_entity.id
_entity.type
_entity.pdbx_description
1 polymer ?
#
loop_
_entity_poly.entity_id
_entity_poly.type
_entity_poly.pdbx_seq_one_letter_code
_entity_poly.pdbx_strand_id
1 'polypeptide(L)'
;MFFSRSIRRKLYGGLFIVAMMIVILTISGLNGLYSYRQSVTEFQFALNEAPRRSELLTAIAKLAEPLNAEVANTQTAWSGQKITFVNQLEETNETLLKLQKKLDLLPNTASYSLVRARMNRTLATIRNELKEIESVQENLDLAAQREETLLFLQKQTFYLLTISGEFPQYEENLENTLQEATNVYNAGFWWVGCSA
;
A
#
# COMPACT_ATOMS: atom_id res chain seq x y z
N MET A 1 73.67 -0.57 -4.14
CA MET A 1 72.49 0.07 -3.50
C MET A 1 71.24 0.23 -4.38
N PHE A 2 71.21 -0.22 -5.65
CA PHE A 2 70.05 -0.05 -6.54
C PHE A 2 68.90 -1.06 -6.32
N PHE A 3 69.17 -2.28 -5.82
CA PHE A 3 68.15 -3.31 -5.61
C PHE A 3 67.16 -3.03 -4.46
N SER A 4 67.59 -2.29 -3.42
CA SER A 4 66.73 -1.91 -2.29
C SER A 4 65.61 -0.92 -2.68
N ARG A 5 65.85 -0.06 -3.68
CA ARG A 5 64.85 0.88 -4.20
C ARG A 5 63.74 0.18 -4.99
N SER A 6 64.09 -0.84 -5.77
CA SER A 6 63.11 -1.64 -6.54
C SER A 6 62.22 -2.49 -5.64
N ILE A 7 62.82 -3.14 -4.62
CA ILE A 7 62.09 -3.97 -3.65
C ILE A 7 61.09 -3.14 -2.84
N ARG A 8 61.50 -1.97 -2.33
CA ARG A 8 60.57 -1.08 -1.60
C ARG A 8 59.40 -0.63 -2.47
N ARG A 9 59.64 -0.28 -3.73
CA ARG A 9 58.58 0.18 -4.65
C ARG A 9 57.57 -0.92 -5.00
N LYS A 10 58.02 -2.17 -5.15
CA LYS A 10 57.13 -3.34 -5.31
C LYS A 10 56.32 -3.63 -4.04
N LEU A 11 56.95 -3.49 -2.87
CA LEU A 11 56.28 -3.70 -1.58
C LEU A 11 55.21 -2.64 -1.32
N TYR A 12 55.47 -1.36 -1.61
CA TYR A 12 54.44 -0.31 -1.55
C TYR A 12 53.29 -0.54 -2.54
N GLY A 13 53.58 -1.05 -3.75
CA GLY A 13 52.54 -1.41 -4.72
C GLY A 13 51.62 -2.51 -4.22
N GLY A 14 52.18 -3.60 -3.67
CA GLY A 14 51.38 -4.68 -3.08
C GLY A 14 50.55 -4.21 -1.87
N LEU A 15 51.16 -3.40 -1.00
CA LEU A 15 50.49 -2.87 0.19
C LEU A 15 49.37 -1.89 -0.18
N PHE A 16 49.54 -1.09 -1.24
CA PHE A 16 48.50 -0.22 -1.78
C PHE A 16 47.31 -1.02 -2.34
N ILE A 17 47.56 -2.10 -3.08
CA ILE A 17 46.50 -2.96 -3.63
C ILE A 17 45.69 -3.60 -2.49
N VAL A 18 46.36 -4.14 -1.48
CA VAL A 18 45.68 -4.75 -0.31
C VAL A 18 44.88 -3.69 0.45
N ALA A 19 45.43 -2.49 0.65
CA ALA A 19 44.69 -1.39 1.27
C ALA A 19 43.44 -1.02 0.45
N MET A 20 43.53 -0.97 -0.88
CA MET A 20 42.40 -0.70 -1.76
C MET A 20 41.32 -1.78 -1.67
N MET A 21 41.70 -3.07 -1.64
CA MET A 21 40.74 -4.17 -1.45
C MET A 21 39.98 -4.04 -0.13
N ILE A 22 40.66 -3.71 0.97
CA ILE A 22 40.03 -3.51 2.28
C ILE A 22 39.02 -2.36 2.22
N VAL A 23 39.36 -1.25 1.57
CA VAL A 23 38.46 -0.09 1.42
C VAL A 23 37.20 -0.48 0.62
N ILE A 24 37.36 -1.17 -0.51
CA ILE A 24 36.24 -1.62 -1.34
C ILE A 24 35.35 -2.59 -0.55
N LEU A 25 35.93 -3.60 0.12
CA LEU A 25 35.18 -4.53 0.97
C LEU A 25 34.40 -3.83 2.09
N THR A 26 35.00 -2.80 2.70
CA THR A 26 34.35 -2.04 3.77
C THR A 26 33.18 -1.23 3.22
N ILE A 27 33.34 -0.57 2.06
CA ILE A 27 32.27 0.17 1.40
C ILE A 27 31.13 -0.78 0.97
N SER A 28 31.46 -1.93 0.39
CA SER A 28 30.46 -2.95 0.02
C SER A 28 29.72 -3.50 1.23
N GLY A 29 30.42 -3.74 2.34
CA GLY A 29 29.80 -4.17 3.60
C GLY A 29 28.85 -3.12 4.20
N LEU A 30 29.25 -1.84 4.16
CA LEU A 30 28.40 -0.72 4.60
C LEU A 30 27.16 -0.56 3.71
N ASN A 31 27.32 -0.65 2.39
CA ASN A 31 26.21 -0.59 1.44
C ASN A 31 25.25 -1.77 1.61
N GLY A 32 25.76 -2.98 1.82
CA GLY A 32 24.94 -4.16 2.11
C GLY A 32 24.13 -4.01 3.40
N LEU A 33 24.74 -3.46 4.46
CA LEU A 33 24.05 -3.21 5.72
C LEU A 33 22.98 -2.11 5.59
N TYR A 34 23.25 -1.06 4.82
CA TYR A 34 22.27 0.00 4.55
C TYR A 34 21.08 -0.54 3.76
N SER A 35 21.33 -1.31 2.70
CA SER A 35 20.30 -1.97 1.90
C SER A 35 19.45 -2.91 2.77
N TYR A 36 20.07 -3.71 3.64
CA TYR A 36 19.34 -4.59 4.55
C TYR A 36 18.43 -3.81 5.50
N ARG A 37 18.94 -2.72 6.12
CA ARG A 37 18.13 -1.86 6.98
C ARG A 37 16.94 -1.29 6.24
N GLN A 38 17.15 -0.81 5.01
CA GLN A 38 16.08 -0.27 4.18
C GLN A 38 15.01 -1.32 3.87
N SER A 39 15.40 -2.53 3.47
CA SER A 39 14.44 -3.63 3.22
C SER A 39 13.67 -4.04 4.47
N VAL A 40 14.32 -4.05 5.65
CA VAL A 40 13.62 -4.34 6.93
C VAL A 40 12.61 -3.25 7.26
N THR A 41 12.97 -1.98 7.10
CA THR A 41 12.05 -0.86 7.33
C THR A 41 10.88 -0.90 6.35
N GLU A 42 11.13 -1.21 5.07
CA GLU A 42 10.10 -1.34 4.06
C GLU A 42 9.15 -2.52 4.35
N PHE A 43 9.69 -3.65 4.81
CA PHE A 43 8.88 -4.80 5.21
C PHE A 43 8.04 -4.52 6.47
N GLN A 44 8.61 -3.83 7.46
CA GLN A 44 7.87 -3.39 8.65
C GLN A 44 6.73 -2.44 8.28
N PHE A 45 6.98 -1.51 7.35
CA PHE A 45 5.96 -0.63 6.82
C PHE A 45 4.86 -1.41 6.07
N ALA A 46 5.23 -2.34 5.20
CA ALA A 46 4.30 -3.21 4.46
C ALA A 46 3.37 -3.99 5.40
N LEU A 47 3.92 -4.52 6.50
CA LEU A 47 3.18 -5.28 7.49
C LEU A 47 2.22 -4.41 8.31
N ASN A 48 2.65 -3.25 8.80
CA ASN A 48 1.90 -2.54 9.84
C ASN A 48 1.17 -1.29 9.34
N GLU A 49 1.71 -0.61 8.32
CA GLU A 49 1.32 0.76 7.99
C GLU A 49 0.75 0.89 6.57
N ALA A 50 1.02 -0.06 5.69
CA ALA A 50 0.54 -0.01 4.31
C ALA A 50 -1.01 -0.06 4.24
N PRO A 51 -1.62 0.73 3.34
CA PRO A 51 -3.06 0.67 3.08
C PRO A 51 -3.42 -0.68 2.45
N ARG A 52 -4.43 -1.36 3.02
CA ARG A 52 -4.83 -2.70 2.59
C ARG A 52 -6.17 -2.68 1.87
N ARG A 53 -6.23 -3.32 0.70
CA ARG A 53 -7.48 -3.59 -0.02
C ARG A 53 -8.51 -4.34 0.84
N SER A 54 -8.06 -5.28 1.67
CA SER A 54 -8.94 -6.07 2.54
C SER A 54 -9.70 -5.22 3.56
N GLU A 55 -9.08 -4.17 4.11
CA GLU A 55 -9.75 -3.22 5.01
C GLU A 55 -10.89 -2.50 4.30
N LEU A 56 -10.66 -2.07 3.06
CA LEU A 56 -11.64 -1.40 2.22
C LEU A 56 -12.81 -2.33 1.84
N LEU A 57 -12.50 -3.53 1.34
CA LEU A 57 -13.51 -4.53 0.97
C LEU A 57 -14.36 -4.93 2.17
N THR A 58 -13.75 -5.14 3.34
CA THR A 58 -14.48 -5.51 4.56
C THR A 58 -15.42 -4.39 4.99
N ALA A 59 -14.95 -3.13 4.98
CA ALA A 59 -15.79 -1.99 5.35
C ALA A 59 -17.01 -1.85 4.43
N ILE A 60 -16.80 -1.96 3.11
CA ILE A 60 -17.91 -1.84 2.15
C ILE A 60 -18.81 -3.06 2.16
N ALA A 61 -18.27 -4.28 2.37
CA ALA A 61 -19.07 -5.49 2.48
C ALA A 61 -20.04 -5.44 3.68
N LYS A 62 -19.63 -4.82 4.79
CA LYS A 62 -20.53 -4.60 5.93
C LYS A 62 -21.79 -3.84 5.53
N LEU A 63 -21.69 -2.82 4.67
CA LEU A 63 -22.85 -2.03 4.20
C LEU A 63 -23.93 -2.89 3.54
N ALA A 64 -23.57 -4.03 2.95
CA ALA A 64 -24.51 -4.93 2.31
C ALA A 64 -25.36 -5.71 3.32
N GLU A 65 -24.85 -5.94 4.54
CA GLU A 65 -25.54 -6.74 5.56
C GLU A 65 -26.92 -6.17 5.94
N PRO A 66 -27.04 -4.91 6.39
CA PRO A 66 -28.35 -4.35 6.73
C PRO A 66 -29.23 -4.21 5.50
N LEU A 67 -28.69 -3.99 4.29
CA LEU A 67 -29.50 -3.87 3.07
C LEU A 67 -30.10 -5.19 2.59
N ASN A 68 -29.50 -6.33 2.96
CA ASN A 68 -29.99 -7.66 2.61
C ASN A 68 -30.77 -8.35 3.74
N ALA A 69 -30.87 -7.72 4.91
CA ALA A 69 -31.62 -8.25 6.03
C ALA A 69 -33.13 -8.24 5.73
N GLU A 70 -33.77 -9.39 5.84
CA GLU A 70 -35.23 -9.49 5.81
C GLU A 70 -35.81 -8.89 7.10
N VAL A 71 -36.50 -7.77 6.98
CA VAL A 71 -37.20 -7.12 8.09
C VAL A 71 -38.71 -7.29 7.97
N ALA A 72 -39.36 -7.42 9.12
CA ALA A 72 -40.82 -7.36 9.19
C ALA A 72 -41.31 -6.02 8.59
N ASN A 73 -42.50 -6.02 7.96
CA ASN A 73 -43.08 -4.82 7.37
C ASN A 73 -43.68 -3.87 8.43
N THR A 74 -42.92 -3.58 9.49
CA THR A 74 -43.26 -2.67 10.56
C THR A 74 -42.31 -1.47 10.52
N GLN A 75 -42.83 -0.27 10.79
CA GLN A 75 -42.04 0.95 10.73
C GLN A 75 -40.83 0.93 11.68
N THR A 76 -40.96 0.24 12.82
CA THR A 76 -39.88 0.09 13.80
C THR A 76 -38.74 -0.79 13.31
N ALA A 77 -39.03 -1.87 12.57
CA ALA A 77 -38.01 -2.74 11.99
C ALA A 77 -37.20 -2.01 10.90
N TRP A 78 -37.89 -1.26 10.04
CA TRP A 78 -37.25 -0.44 9.00
C TRP A 78 -36.40 0.69 9.58
N SER A 79 -36.90 1.37 10.62
CA SER A 79 -36.12 2.39 11.33
C SER A 79 -34.86 1.80 11.95
N GLY A 80 -34.96 0.60 12.57
CA GLY A 80 -33.81 -0.12 13.10
C GLY A 80 -32.77 -0.46 12.03
N GLN A 81 -33.20 -1.02 10.89
CA GLN A 81 -32.34 -1.34 9.76
C GLN A 81 -31.63 -0.10 9.19
N LYS A 82 -32.36 1.01 9.03
CA LYS A 82 -31.78 2.29 8.60
C LYS A 82 -30.69 2.76 9.56
N ILE A 83 -30.95 2.73 10.87
CA ILE A 83 -29.95 3.12 11.88
C ILE A 83 -28.69 2.24 11.77
N THR A 84 -28.86 0.92 11.63
CA THR A 84 -27.73 0.01 11.43
C THR A 84 -26.93 0.36 10.17
N PHE A 85 -27.62 0.64 9.06
CA PHE A 85 -26.99 1.05 7.81
C PHE A 85 -26.21 2.37 7.95
N VAL A 86 -26.82 3.39 8.55
CA VAL A 86 -26.18 4.70 8.80
C VAL A 86 -24.91 4.53 9.64
N ASN A 87 -24.97 3.74 10.72
CA ASN A 87 -23.82 3.48 11.58
C ASN A 87 -22.67 2.80 10.80
N GLN A 88 -22.99 1.84 9.92
CA GLN A 88 -21.98 1.19 9.09
C GLN A 88 -21.42 2.12 8.00
N LEU A 89 -22.23 3.04 7.48
CA LEU A 89 -21.80 4.08 6.54
C LEU A 89 -20.78 5.02 7.20
N GLU A 90 -21.04 5.43 8.45
CA GLU A 90 -20.10 6.20 9.25
C GLU A 90 -18.79 5.42 9.50
N GLU A 91 -18.88 4.16 9.92
CA GLU A 91 -17.72 3.27 10.12
C GLU A 91 -16.88 3.11 8.85
N THR A 92 -17.54 3.03 7.69
CA THR A 92 -16.88 2.94 6.38
C THR A 92 -16.15 4.22 6.03
N ASN A 93 -16.77 5.38 6.27
CA ASN A 93 -16.14 6.69 6.08
C ASN A 93 -14.91 6.86 6.98
N GLU A 94 -14.98 6.45 8.25
CA GLU A 94 -13.81 6.47 9.13
C GLU A 94 -12.67 5.57 8.60
N THR A 95 -13.02 4.39 8.08
CA THR A 95 -12.04 3.46 7.51
C THR A 95 -11.36 4.07 6.28
N LEU A 96 -12.11 4.75 5.42
CA LEU A 96 -11.55 5.48 4.26
C LEU A 96 -10.62 6.62 4.69
N LEU A 97 -10.92 7.32 5.78
CA LEU A 97 -10.04 8.34 6.33
C LEU A 97 -8.75 7.74 6.90
N LYS A 98 -8.84 6.60 7.60
CA LYS A 98 -7.66 5.86 8.09
C LYS A 98 -6.78 5.39 6.92
N LEU A 99 -7.39 4.85 5.86
CA LEU A 99 -6.67 4.42 4.65
C LEU A 99 -6.01 5.59 3.93
N GLN A 100 -6.66 6.76 3.85
CA GLN A 100 -6.05 7.97 3.31
C GLN A 100 -4.80 8.36 4.10
N LYS A 101 -4.89 8.38 5.44
CA LYS A 101 -3.74 8.68 6.30
C LYS A 101 -2.59 7.71 6.09
N LYS A 102 -2.87 6.40 5.99
CA LYS A 102 -1.86 5.37 5.66
C LYS A 102 -1.21 5.62 4.30
N LEU A 103 -1.99 6.05 3.31
CA LEU A 103 -1.48 6.40 1.99
C LEU A 103 -0.60 7.65 2.00
N ASP A 104 -0.91 8.63 2.84
CA ASP A 104 -0.08 9.84 2.99
C ASP A 104 1.29 9.52 3.60
N LEU A 105 1.38 8.49 4.45
CA LEU A 105 2.61 7.97 5.05
C LEU A 105 3.51 7.19 4.09
N LEU A 106 3.05 6.87 2.88
CA LEU A 106 3.89 6.16 1.90
C LEU A 106 5.18 6.95 1.63
N PRO A 107 6.30 6.27 1.32
CA PRO A 107 7.52 6.95 0.88
C PRO A 107 7.27 7.77 -0.39
N ASN A 108 7.90 8.94 -0.50
CA ASN A 108 7.84 9.77 -1.70
C ASN A 108 8.94 9.38 -2.70
N THR A 109 8.89 8.14 -3.19
CA THR A 109 9.79 7.66 -4.25
C THR A 109 9.04 7.54 -5.57
N ALA A 110 9.78 7.51 -6.69
CA ALA A 110 9.20 7.36 -8.01
C ALA A 110 8.31 6.10 -8.11
N SER A 111 8.76 4.99 -7.52
CA SER A 111 8.07 3.69 -7.50
C SER A 111 6.69 3.78 -6.83
N TYR A 112 6.54 4.58 -5.77
CA TYR A 112 5.27 4.73 -5.05
C TYR A 112 4.35 5.83 -5.60
N SER A 113 4.88 6.76 -6.41
CA SER A 113 4.10 7.90 -6.91
C SER A 113 2.89 7.48 -7.75
N LEU A 114 3.06 6.50 -8.64
CA LEU A 114 2.01 6.01 -9.54
C LEU A 114 0.95 5.19 -8.80
N VAL A 115 1.40 4.31 -7.89
CA VAL A 115 0.50 3.51 -7.04
C VAL A 115 -0.32 4.43 -6.13
N ARG A 116 0.32 5.41 -5.49
CA ARG A 116 -0.37 6.43 -4.68
C ARG A 116 -1.42 7.19 -5.49
N ALA A 117 -1.09 7.61 -6.70
CA ALA A 117 -2.03 8.31 -7.57
C ALA A 117 -3.24 7.44 -7.93
N ARG A 118 -3.03 6.16 -8.23
CA ARG A 118 -4.13 5.21 -8.52
C ARG A 118 -4.99 4.96 -7.28
N MET A 119 -4.39 4.64 -6.14
CA MET A 119 -5.11 4.45 -4.87
C MET A 119 -5.93 5.71 -4.48
N ASN A 120 -5.36 6.91 -4.63
CA ASN A 120 -6.08 8.16 -4.37
C ASN A 120 -7.30 8.34 -5.27
N ARG A 121 -7.19 8.01 -6.56
CA ARG A 121 -8.33 8.06 -7.49
C ARG A 121 -9.42 7.09 -7.06
N THR A 122 -9.06 5.85 -6.73
CA THR A 122 -10.02 4.84 -6.25
C THR A 122 -10.72 5.30 -4.97
N LEU A 123 -9.99 5.81 -3.97
CA LEU A 123 -10.60 6.35 -2.74
C LEU A 123 -11.50 7.55 -3.02
N ALA A 124 -11.10 8.45 -3.94
CA ALA A 124 -11.92 9.59 -4.31
C ALA A 124 -13.23 9.17 -4.98
N THR A 125 -13.18 8.20 -5.90
CA THR A 125 -14.39 7.61 -6.50
C THR A 125 -15.29 7.03 -5.42
N ILE A 126 -14.78 6.16 -4.55
CA ILE A 126 -15.58 5.53 -3.48
C ILE A 126 -16.23 6.57 -2.57
N ARG A 127 -15.52 7.64 -2.18
CA ARG A 127 -16.09 8.72 -1.36
C ARG A 127 -17.23 9.44 -2.07
N ASN A 128 -17.11 9.66 -3.37
CA ASN A 128 -18.17 10.33 -4.14
C ASN A 128 -19.42 9.45 -4.19
N GLU A 129 -19.25 8.15 -4.47
CA GLU A 129 -20.37 7.20 -4.47
C GLU A 129 -21.01 7.04 -3.08
N LEU A 130 -20.21 7.07 -2.00
CA LEU A 130 -20.75 7.03 -0.63
C LEU A 130 -21.56 8.28 -0.28
N LYS A 131 -21.19 9.46 -0.79
CA LYS A 131 -21.99 10.68 -0.61
C LYS A 131 -23.34 10.58 -1.32
N GLU A 132 -23.37 9.94 -2.49
CA GLU A 132 -24.65 9.68 -3.18
C GLU A 132 -25.52 8.74 -2.36
N ILE A 133 -24.95 7.64 -1.83
CA ILE A 133 -25.64 6.74 -0.91
C ILE A 133 -26.19 7.50 0.31
N GLU A 134 -25.36 8.34 0.94
CA GLU A 134 -25.74 9.13 2.12
C GLU A 134 -26.90 10.09 1.83
N SER A 135 -26.98 10.64 0.60
CA SER A 135 -28.10 11.52 0.21
C SER A 135 -29.39 10.76 -0.08
N VAL A 136 -29.30 9.49 -0.52
CA VAL A 136 -30.45 8.68 -0.92
C VAL A 136 -31.02 7.87 0.24
N GLN A 137 -30.23 7.59 1.29
CA GLN A 137 -30.68 6.79 2.44
C GLN A 137 -31.87 7.41 3.20
N GLU A 138 -32.09 8.72 3.09
CA GLU A 138 -33.24 9.39 3.71
C GLU A 138 -34.57 8.85 3.16
N ASN A 139 -34.58 8.45 1.88
CA ASN A 139 -35.77 7.92 1.20
C ASN A 139 -36.20 6.53 1.72
N LEU A 140 -35.35 5.83 2.50
CA LEU A 140 -35.73 4.57 3.15
C LEU A 140 -36.89 4.74 4.15
N ASP A 141 -37.08 5.94 4.71
CA ASP A 141 -38.19 6.22 5.62
C ASP A 141 -39.53 6.31 4.86
N LEU A 142 -39.49 6.68 3.58
CA LEU A 142 -40.67 6.86 2.73
C LEU A 142 -41.15 5.51 2.21
N ALA A 143 -42.25 4.99 2.77
CA ALA A 143 -42.81 3.68 2.41
C ALA A 143 -43.06 3.50 0.89
N ALA A 144 -43.40 4.57 0.17
CA ALA A 144 -43.65 4.53 -1.27
C ALA A 144 -42.39 4.37 -2.14
N GLN A 145 -41.22 4.79 -1.65
CA GLN A 145 -39.95 4.78 -2.40
C GLN A 145 -38.94 3.77 -1.83
N ARG A 146 -39.29 3.13 -0.71
CA ARG A 146 -38.38 2.29 0.07
C ARG A 146 -37.79 1.13 -0.71
N GLU A 147 -38.61 0.40 -1.46
CA GLU A 147 -38.16 -0.78 -2.21
C GLU A 147 -37.23 -0.38 -3.36
N GLU A 148 -37.58 0.68 -4.10
CA GLU A 148 -36.72 1.24 -5.15
C GLU A 148 -35.39 1.76 -4.57
N THR A 149 -35.46 2.46 -3.44
CA THR A 149 -34.29 2.96 -2.72
C THR A 149 -33.39 1.82 -2.26
N LEU A 150 -33.97 0.75 -1.70
CA LEU A 150 -33.24 -0.41 -1.23
C LEU A 150 -32.51 -1.12 -2.39
N LEU A 151 -33.18 -1.34 -3.53
CA LEU A 151 -32.56 -1.91 -4.72
C LEU A 151 -31.44 -1.03 -5.27
N PHE A 152 -31.64 0.29 -5.29
CA PHE A 152 -30.61 1.25 -5.68
C PHE A 152 -29.39 1.16 -4.76
N LEU A 153 -29.61 1.18 -3.44
CA LEU A 153 -28.54 1.09 -2.44
C LEU A 153 -27.77 -0.24 -2.56
N GLN A 154 -28.46 -1.37 -2.71
CA GLN A 154 -27.83 -2.67 -2.92
C GLN A 154 -26.94 -2.68 -4.17
N LYS A 155 -27.45 -2.17 -5.29
CA LYS A 155 -26.69 -2.05 -6.54
C LYS A 155 -25.45 -1.16 -6.35
N GLN A 156 -25.61 -0.05 -5.64
CA GLN A 156 -24.53 0.89 -5.40
C GLN A 156 -23.45 0.30 -4.47
N THR A 157 -23.85 -0.42 -3.42
CA THR A 157 -22.91 -1.18 -2.58
C THR A 157 -22.15 -2.24 -3.37
N PHE A 158 -22.81 -2.94 -4.29
CA PHE A 158 -22.14 -3.93 -5.15
C PHE A 158 -21.14 -3.27 -6.13
N TYR A 159 -21.51 -2.11 -6.69
CA TYR A 159 -20.60 -1.32 -7.51
C TYR A 159 -19.37 -0.86 -6.72
N LEU A 160 -19.57 -0.39 -5.48
CA LEU A 160 -18.48 -0.06 -4.56
C LEU A 160 -17.55 -1.25 -4.26
N LEU A 161 -18.09 -2.46 -4.09
CA LEU A 161 -17.30 -3.68 -3.92
C LEU A 161 -16.42 -3.96 -5.15
N THR A 162 -16.97 -3.73 -6.34
CA THR A 162 -16.26 -3.91 -7.61
C THR A 162 -15.09 -2.92 -7.71
N ILE A 163 -15.33 -1.62 -7.49
CA ILE A 163 -14.27 -0.58 -7.48
C ILE A 163 -13.21 -0.90 -6.41
N SER A 164 -13.63 -1.39 -5.26
CA SER A 164 -12.71 -1.75 -4.17
C SER A 164 -11.85 -2.96 -4.50
N GLY A 165 -12.33 -3.88 -5.35
CA GLY A 165 -11.55 -4.99 -5.89
C GLY A 165 -10.35 -4.51 -6.71
N GLU A 166 -10.52 -3.39 -7.43
CA GLU A 166 -9.48 -2.73 -8.24
C GLU A 166 -8.50 -1.90 -7.40
N PHE A 167 -8.70 -1.79 -6.08
CA PHE A 167 -7.79 -1.06 -5.20
C PHE A 167 -6.40 -1.72 -5.23
N PRO A 168 -5.34 -1.01 -5.64
CA PRO A 168 -4.01 -1.60 -5.78
C PRO A 168 -3.50 -2.19 -4.47
N GLN A 169 -2.81 -3.33 -4.53
CA GLN A 169 -2.12 -3.88 -3.38
C GLN A 169 -0.68 -3.37 -3.33
N TYR A 170 -0.19 -3.05 -2.13
CA TYR A 170 1.19 -2.64 -1.91
C TYR A 170 2.19 -3.71 -2.41
N GLU A 171 1.82 -4.98 -2.32
CA GLU A 171 2.60 -6.14 -2.76
C GLU A 171 2.87 -6.17 -4.27
N GLU A 172 2.03 -5.55 -5.11
CA GLU A 172 2.28 -5.46 -6.56
C GLU A 172 3.57 -4.69 -6.88
N ASN A 173 4.08 -3.88 -5.94
CA ASN A 173 5.31 -3.11 -6.11
C ASN A 173 6.54 -3.75 -5.44
N LEU A 174 6.35 -4.79 -4.61
CA LEU A 174 7.45 -5.53 -3.99
C LEU A 174 8.34 -6.22 -5.02
N GLU A 175 7.75 -6.67 -6.14
CA GLU A 175 8.49 -7.28 -7.23
C GLU A 175 9.40 -6.25 -7.93
N ASN A 176 8.91 -5.03 -8.15
CA ASN A 176 9.71 -3.93 -8.70
C ASN A 176 10.83 -3.51 -7.75
N THR A 177 10.56 -3.40 -6.44
CA THR A 177 11.59 -3.03 -5.46
C THR A 177 12.60 -4.14 -5.23
N LEU A 178 12.20 -5.41 -5.29
CA LEU A 178 13.13 -6.55 -5.29
C LEU A 178 14.02 -6.56 -6.52
N GLN A 179 13.47 -6.25 -7.71
CA GLN A 179 14.25 -6.19 -8.93
C GLN A 179 15.25 -5.03 -8.91
N GLU A 180 14.85 -3.87 -8.39
CA GLU A 180 15.72 -2.71 -8.18
C GLU A 180 16.85 -3.02 -7.18
N ALA A 181 16.53 -3.64 -6.04
CA ALA A 181 17.51 -4.10 -5.05
C ALA A 181 18.47 -5.16 -5.64
N THR A 182 17.97 -6.08 -6.44
CA THR A 182 18.76 -7.12 -7.13
C THR A 182 19.72 -6.49 -8.14
N ASN A 183 19.28 -5.47 -8.88
CA ASN A 183 20.13 -4.75 -9.83
C ASN A 183 21.27 -3.98 -9.14
N VAL A 184 21.00 -3.36 -7.99
CA VAL A 184 22.05 -2.71 -7.17
C VAL A 184 23.05 -3.75 -6.64
N TYR A 185 22.57 -4.92 -6.19
CA TYR A 185 23.44 -6.00 -5.74
C TYR A 185 24.32 -6.57 -6.86
N ASN A 186 23.74 -6.82 -8.04
CA ASN A 186 24.45 -7.31 -9.22
C ASN A 186 25.46 -6.30 -9.77
N ALA A 187 25.13 -5.00 -9.74
CA ALA A 187 26.09 -3.95 -10.08
C ALA A 187 27.29 -3.95 -9.12
N GLY A 188 27.06 -4.14 -7.82
CA GLY A 188 28.14 -4.30 -6.84
C GLY A 188 29.01 -5.53 -7.09
N PHE A 189 28.41 -6.65 -7.51
CA PHE A 189 29.13 -7.89 -7.80
C PHE A 189 29.95 -7.84 -9.11
N TRP A 190 29.45 -7.17 -10.14
CA TRP A 190 30.16 -7.01 -11.42
C TRP A 190 31.48 -6.24 -11.24
N TRP A 191 31.49 -5.21 -10.37
CA TRP A 191 32.71 -4.48 -10.03
C TRP A 191 33.75 -5.32 -9.27
N VAL A 192 33.32 -6.32 -8.50
CA VAL A 192 34.21 -7.24 -7.77
C VAL A 192 34.70 -8.40 -8.67
N GLY A 193 33.88 -8.84 -9.62
CA GLY A 193 34.20 -9.94 -10.54
C GLY A 193 35.15 -9.55 -11.69
N CYS A 194 35.15 -8.29 -12.14
CA CYS A 194 36.06 -7.82 -13.19
C CYS A 194 37.48 -7.47 -12.69
N SER A 195 37.78 -7.63 -11.39
CA SER A 195 39.12 -7.42 -10.82
C SER A 195 39.86 -8.71 -10.45
N ALA A 196 39.37 -9.88 -10.85
CA ALA A 196 40.04 -11.18 -10.67
C ALA A 196 40.85 -11.57 -11.92
#